data_AF-J7LI42-F1
#
_entry.id   AF-J7LI42-F1
#
_cell.length_a   1.000
_cell.length_b   1.000
_cell.length_c   1.000
_cell.angle_alpha   90.00
_cell.angle_beta   90.00
_cell.angle_gamma   90.00
#
_symmetry.space_group_name_H-M   'P 1'
#
loop_
_entity.id
_entity.type
_entity.pdbx_description
1 polymer ?
#
loop_
_entity_poly.entity_id
_entity_poly.type
_entity_poly.pdbx_seq_one_letter_code
_entity_poly.pdbx_strand_id
1 'polypeptide(L)'
;GVPPFWAETEKGIFDAILQGHIDFECKPWPTISNGAKDLVKKMLTPDPKKRITAAQVLDHPWLKDGEASDKPIDSAVLSRMKQFRVMNKLKQLALKVIAENLPAEEIQGLKQMFANMDTDNSGT
;
A
#
# COMPACT_ATOMS: atom_id res chain seq x y z
N GLY A 1 -8.90 6.48 -1.95
CA GLY A 1 -9.02 5.86 -0.62
C GLY A 1 -7.86 6.31 0.26
N VAL A 2 -7.82 5.81 1.50
CA VAL A 2 -6.68 5.91 2.43
C VAL A 2 -6.06 4.51 2.52
N PRO A 3 -4.72 4.37 2.53
CA PRO A 3 -4.11 3.05 2.66
C PRO A 3 -4.43 2.43 4.04
N PRO A 4 -4.59 1.10 4.12
CA PRO A 4 -4.92 0.41 5.37
C PRO A 4 -3.79 0.48 6.42
N PHE A 5 -2.55 0.69 5.97
CA PHE A 5 -1.39 0.94 6.82
C PHE A 5 -0.82 2.31 6.44
N TRP A 6 -0.93 3.28 7.34
CA TRP A 6 -0.50 4.65 7.10
C TRP A 6 0.29 5.19 8.28
N ALA A 7 1.40 5.85 7.97
CA ALA A 7 2.13 6.70 8.89
C ALA A 7 2.86 7.79 8.07
N GLU A 8 3.39 8.81 8.76
CA GLU A 8 4.12 9.90 8.12
C GLU A 8 5.52 9.47 7.61
N THR A 9 6.09 8.43 8.20
CA THR A 9 7.44 7.94 7.89
C THR A 9 7.41 6.50 7.37
N GLU A 10 8.41 6.10 6.59
CA GLU A 10 8.55 4.73 6.09
C GLU A 10 8.65 3.71 7.21
N LYS A 11 9.41 4.03 8.26
CA LYS A 11 9.49 3.21 9.48
C LYS A 11 8.10 3.02 10.11
N GLY A 12 7.33 4.09 10.26
CA GLY A 12 5.97 4.00 10.79
C GLY A 12 5.03 3.17 9.90
N ILE A 13 5.19 3.24 8.57
CA ILE A 13 4.44 2.40 7.63
C ILE A 13 4.82 0.93 7.83
N PHE A 14 6.12 0.62 7.95
CA PHE A 14 6.60 -0.73 8.20
C PHE A 14 6.09 -1.27 9.54
N ASP A 15 6.15 -0.48 10.61
CA ASP A 15 5.62 -0.84 11.93
C ASP A 15 4.11 -1.11 11.86
N ALA A 16 3.35 -0.29 11.12
CA ALA A 16 1.91 -0.51 10.91
C ALA A 16 1.61 -1.79 10.12
N ILE A 17 2.43 -2.12 9.12
CA ILE A 17 2.33 -3.38 8.36
C ILE A 17 2.61 -4.58 9.29
N LEU A 18 3.64 -4.50 10.14
CA LEU A 18 3.99 -5.56 11.09
C LEU A 18 2.90 -5.78 12.14
N GLN A 19 2.26 -4.71 12.61
CA GLN A 19 1.11 -4.82 13.51
C GLN A 19 -0.09 -5.48 12.83
N GLY A 20 -0.27 -5.27 11.52
CA GLY A 20 -1.33 -5.90 10.73
C GLY A 20 -2.75 -5.48 11.14
N HIS A 21 -2.89 -4.44 11.96
CA HIS A 21 -4.18 -3.92 12.39
C HIS A 21 -4.84 -3.13 11.25
N ILE A 22 -6.11 -3.42 10.98
CA ILE A 22 -6.91 -2.73 9.96
C ILE A 22 -8.12 -2.14 10.66
N ASP A 23 -8.27 -0.82 10.54
CA ASP A 23 -9.41 -0.10 11.08
C ASP A 23 -10.63 -0.22 10.13
N PHE A 24 -11.66 -0.93 10.58
CA PHE A 24 -12.95 -1.06 9.91
C PHE A 24 -14.08 -0.26 10.59
N GLU A 25 -13.74 0.57 11.58
CA GLU A 25 -14.66 1.37 12.38
C GLU A 25 -14.74 2.82 11.89
N CYS A 26 -13.63 3.37 11.39
CA CYS A 26 -13.64 4.71 10.82
C CYS A 26 -14.24 4.76 9.41
N LYS A 27 -14.85 5.90 9.06
CA LYS A 27 -15.37 6.14 7.70
C LYS A 27 -14.27 5.89 6.65
N PRO A 28 -14.58 5.22 5.52
CA PRO A 28 -15.92 4.86 5.04
C PRO A 28 -16.42 3.47 5.51
N TRP A 29 -15.65 2.74 6.30
CA TRP A 29 -15.91 1.32 6.56
C TRP A 29 -17.25 0.99 7.23
N PRO A 30 -17.83 1.79 8.13
CA PRO A 30 -19.16 1.50 8.70
C PRO A 30 -20.26 1.28 7.66
N THR A 31 -20.18 1.92 6.50
CA THR A 31 -21.20 1.80 5.44
C THR A 31 -20.90 0.71 4.41
N ILE A 32 -19.75 0.04 4.53
CA ILE A 32 -19.32 -1.04 3.62
C ILE A 32 -19.87 -2.37 4.12
N SER A 33 -20.31 -3.24 3.20
CA SER A 33 -20.90 -4.54 3.53
C SER A 33 -19.93 -5.44 4.30
N ASN A 34 -20.48 -6.31 5.14
CA ASN A 34 -19.67 -7.26 5.92
C ASN A 34 -18.92 -8.24 5.00
N GLY A 35 -19.50 -8.64 3.87
CA GLY A 35 -18.84 -9.50 2.88
C GLY A 35 -17.57 -8.87 2.29
N ALA A 36 -17.59 -7.56 2.02
CA ALA A 36 -16.41 -6.83 1.55
C ALA A 36 -15.32 -6.77 2.62
N LYS A 37 -15.69 -6.47 3.87
CA LYS A 37 -14.75 -6.42 5.01
C LYS A 37 -14.10 -7.79 5.25
N ASP A 38 -14.90 -8.85 5.18
CA ASP A 38 -14.42 -10.23 5.34
C ASP A 38 -13.40 -10.60 4.25
N LEU A 39 -13.70 -10.27 2.99
CA LEU A 39 -12.75 -10.50 1.90
C LEU A 39 -11.43 -9.76 2.12
N VAL A 40 -11.48 -8.47 2.44
CA VAL A 40 -10.27 -7.65 2.71
C VAL A 40 -9.45 -8.24 3.86
N LYS A 41 -10.11 -8.67 4.95
CA LYS A 41 -9.44 -9.29 6.10
C LYS A 41 -8.72 -10.59 5.72
N LYS A 42 -9.34 -11.43 4.89
CA LYS A 42 -8.72 -12.67 4.38
C LYS A 42 -7.54 -12.38 3.44
N MET A 43 -7.65 -11.37 2.57
CA MET A 43 -6.57 -10.96 1.67
C MET A 43 -5.36 -10.38 2.42
N LEU A 44 -5.60 -9.68 3.53
CA LEU A 44 -4.56 -9.05 4.36
C LEU A 44 -4.17 -9.92 5.57
N THR A 45 -4.40 -11.23 5.51
CA THR A 45 -3.96 -12.16 6.56
C THR A 45 -2.42 -12.15 6.67
N PRO A 46 -1.85 -11.91 7.87
CA PRO A 46 -0.40 -11.78 8.04
C PRO A 46 0.36 -13.05 7.62
N ASP A 47 -0.14 -14.22 8.03
CA ASP A 47 0.44 -15.51 7.67
C ASP A 47 0.17 -15.85 6.20
N PRO A 48 1.20 -15.89 5.32
CA PRO A 48 1.03 -16.15 3.91
C PRO A 48 0.41 -17.52 3.61
N LYS A 49 0.59 -18.52 4.50
CA LYS A 49 0.02 -19.87 4.32
C LYS A 49 -1.48 -19.90 4.60
N LYS A 50 -1.99 -18.96 5.40
CA LYS A 50 -3.41 -18.81 5.72
C LYS A 50 -4.11 -17.77 4.85
N ARG A 51 -3.33 -16.90 4.20
CA ARG A 51 -3.84 -15.90 3.26
C ARG A 51 -4.49 -16.59 2.07
N ILE A 52 -5.69 -16.14 1.72
CA ILE A 52 -6.43 -16.70 0.59
C ILE A 52 -5.70 -16.45 -0.72
N THR A 53 -5.79 -17.41 -1.64
CA THR A 53 -5.21 -17.29 -2.98
C THR A 53 -6.06 -16.42 -3.87
N ALA A 54 -5.51 -15.96 -5.00
CA ALA A 54 -6.26 -15.22 -6.00
C ALA A 54 -7.49 -15.99 -6.51
N ALA A 55 -7.39 -17.32 -6.67
CA ALA A 55 -8.53 -18.16 -7.07
C ALA A 55 -9.63 -18.17 -6.00
N GLN A 56 -9.26 -18.24 -4.72
CA GLN A 56 -10.21 -18.18 -3.60
C GLN A 56 -10.83 -16.79 -3.43
N VAL A 57 -10.11 -15.72 -3.77
CA VAL A 57 -10.66 -14.35 -3.84
C VAL A 57 -11.78 -14.28 -4.89
N LEU A 58 -11.55 -14.87 -6.07
CA LEU A 58 -12.53 -14.88 -7.15
C LEU A 58 -13.80 -15.67 -6.82
N ASP A 59 -13.67 -16.73 -6.02
CA ASP A 59 -14.79 -17.56 -5.59
C ASP A 59 -15.50 -17.03 -4.31
N HIS A 60 -15.04 -15.91 -3.76
CA HIS A 60 -15.61 -15.35 -2.53
C HIS A 60 -17.05 -14.85 -2.76
N PRO A 61 -18.01 -15.12 -1.86
CA PRO A 61 -19.43 -14.74 -2.02
C PRO A 61 -19.64 -13.25 -2.35
N TRP A 62 -18.85 -12.38 -1.73
CA TRP A 62 -18.92 -10.94 -2.01
C TRP A 62 -18.70 -10.57 -3.49
N LEU A 63 -17.82 -11.31 -4.17
CA LEU A 63 -17.53 -11.10 -5.59
C LEU A 63 -18.44 -11.93 -6.50
N LYS A 64 -18.76 -13.15 -6.09
CA LYS A 64 -19.46 -14.15 -6.90
C LYS A 64 -20.98 -13.97 -6.89
N ASP A 65 -21.56 -13.67 -5.72
CA ASP A 65 -23.01 -13.66 -5.51
C ASP A 65 -23.62 -12.25 -5.62
N GLY A 66 -22.85 -11.27 -6.09
CA GLY A 66 -23.36 -9.93 -6.38
C GLY A 66 -23.68 -9.09 -5.15
N GLU A 67 -23.13 -9.40 -3.97
CA GLU A 67 -23.22 -8.51 -2.80
C GLU A 67 -22.36 -7.25 -2.93
N ALA A 68 -21.63 -7.11 -4.04
CA ALA A 68 -20.98 -5.87 -4.42
C ALA A 68 -22.05 -4.82 -4.79
N SER A 69 -21.93 -3.64 -4.19
CA SER A 69 -22.87 -2.54 -4.43
C SER A 69 -22.76 -2.01 -5.86
N ASP A 70 -23.88 -1.93 -6.57
CA ASP A 70 -24.00 -1.26 -7.89
C ASP A 70 -23.88 0.27 -7.82
N LYS A 71 -23.81 0.84 -6.61
CA LYS A 71 -23.66 2.29 -6.45
C LYS A 71 -22.35 2.76 -7.10
N PRO A 72 -22.39 3.83 -7.91
CA PRO A 72 -21.19 4.39 -8.48
C PRO A 72 -20.22 4.84 -7.39
N ILE A 73 -18.92 4.65 -7.64
CA ILE A 73 -17.86 5.06 -6.73
C ILE A 73 -17.96 6.58 -6.52
N ASP A 74 -18.02 7.00 -5.25
CA ASP A 74 -18.10 8.39 -4.87
C ASP A 74 -16.93 9.21 -5.47
N SER A 75 -17.24 10.39 -6.02
CA SER A 75 -16.27 11.24 -6.70
C SER A 75 -15.12 11.69 -5.81
N ALA A 76 -15.34 11.84 -4.50
CA ALA A 76 -14.30 12.12 -3.53
C ALA A 76 -13.36 10.91 -3.32
N VAL A 77 -13.87 9.68 -3.44
CA VAL A 77 -13.03 8.48 -3.41
C VAL A 77 -12.13 8.42 -4.65
N LEU A 78 -12.68 8.71 -5.83
CA LEU A 78 -11.93 8.80 -7.09
C LEU A 78 -10.86 9.90 -7.03
N SER A 79 -11.20 11.08 -6.49
CA SER A 79 -10.25 12.18 -6.30
C SER A 79 -9.10 11.76 -5.40
N ARG A 80 -9.38 11.12 -4.25
CA ARG A 80 -8.35 10.58 -3.35
C ARG A 80 -7.48 9.52 -4.02
N MET A 81 -8.03 8.65 -4.88
CA MET A 81 -7.24 7.66 -5.63
C MET A 81 -6.29 8.33 -6.63
N LYS A 82 -6.76 9.36 -7.35
CA LYS A 82 -5.93 10.15 -8.26
C LYS A 82 -4.82 10.88 -7.48
N GLN A 83 -5.16 11.53 -6.38
CA GLN A 83 -4.20 12.22 -5.53
C GLN A 83 -3.15 11.28 -4.95
N PHE A 84 -3.53 10.09 -4.48
CA PHE A 84 -2.57 9.09 -3.97
C PHE A 84 -1.54 8.70 -5.05
N ARG A 85 -2.01 8.42 -6.29
CA ARG A 85 -1.12 8.12 -7.41
C ARG A 85 -0.18 9.28 -7.74
N VAL A 86 -0.70 10.51 -7.76
CA VAL A 86 0.10 11.71 -8.05
C VAL A 86 1.08 12.01 -6.93
N MET A 87 0.67 11.92 -5.66
CA MET A 87 1.52 12.16 -4.50
C MET A 87 2.68 11.18 -4.44
N ASN A 88 2.47 9.90 -4.75
CA ASN A 88 3.57 8.94 -4.85
C ASN A 88 4.55 9.31 -5.96
N LYS A 89 4.06 9.74 -7.13
CA LYS A 89 4.93 10.23 -8.23
C LYS A 89 5.65 11.54 -7.88
N LEU A 90 4.99 12.47 -7.19
CA LEU A 90 5.57 13.74 -6.78
C LEU A 90 6.63 13.53 -5.71
N LYS A 91 6.36 12.68 -4.72
CA LYS A 91 7.35 12.24 -3.72
C LYS A 91 8.54 11.60 -4.42
N GLN A 92 8.32 10.65 -5.34
CA GLN A 92 9.39 10.04 -6.13
C GLN A 92 10.19 11.05 -6.95
N LEU A 93 9.51 12.01 -7.60
CA LEU A 93 10.17 13.04 -8.39
C LEU A 93 10.96 14.00 -7.50
N ALA A 94 10.41 14.42 -6.37
CA ALA A 94 11.10 15.27 -5.40
C ALA A 94 12.34 14.57 -4.82
N LEU A 95 12.20 13.29 -4.41
CA LEU A 95 13.32 12.45 -3.99
C LEU A 95 14.38 12.32 -5.08
N LYS A 96 13.97 12.14 -6.34
CA LYS A 96 14.89 12.06 -7.49
C LYS A 96 15.64 13.38 -7.70
N VAL A 97 14.94 14.51 -7.69
CA VAL A 97 15.56 15.84 -7.85
C VAL A 97 16.52 16.12 -6.69
N ILE A 98 16.14 15.78 -5.46
CA ILE A 98 17.04 15.90 -4.30
C ILE A 98 18.28 15.02 -4.54
N ALA A 99 18.11 13.74 -4.87
CA ALA A 99 19.21 12.82 -5.13
C ALA A 99 20.15 13.29 -6.26
N GLU A 100 19.61 13.91 -7.32
CA GLU A 100 20.38 14.48 -8.43
C GLU A 100 21.15 15.76 -8.05
N ASN A 101 20.70 16.48 -7.03
CA ASN A 101 21.31 17.74 -6.58
C ASN A 101 22.09 17.61 -5.26
N LEU A 102 22.21 16.39 -4.69
CA LEU A 102 23.05 16.15 -3.52
C LEU A 102 24.54 16.28 -3.90
N PRO A 103 25.36 16.95 -3.06
CA PRO A 103 26.80 17.04 -3.30
C PRO A 103 27.45 15.66 -3.18
N ALA A 104 28.45 15.38 -4.03
CA ALA A 104 29.09 14.07 -4.14
C ALA A 104 29.63 13.51 -2.80
N GLU A 105 30.01 14.40 -1.88
CA GLU A 105 30.46 14.07 -0.52
C GLU A 105 29.35 13.41 0.33
N GLU A 106 28.08 13.79 0.14
CA GLU A 106 26.95 13.20 0.88
C GLU A 106 26.50 11.85 0.30
N ILE A 107 26.75 11.61 -0.99
CA ILE A 107 26.35 10.37 -1.67
C ILE A 107 27.46 9.30 -1.61
N GLN A 108 28.69 9.64 -1.24
CA GLN A 108 29.82 8.70 -1.22
C GLN A 108 29.60 7.57 -0.21
N GLY A 109 29.13 7.90 1.01
CA GLY A 109 28.80 6.89 2.03
C GLY A 109 27.63 6.00 1.61
N LEU A 110 26.59 6.59 1.00
CA LEU A 110 25.42 5.86 0.49
C LEU A 110 25.79 4.93 -0.68
N LYS A 111 26.68 5.35 -1.58
CA LYS A 111 27.21 4.51 -2.68
C LYS A 111 28.03 3.32 -2.16
N GLN A 112 28.83 3.53 -1.11
CA GLN A 112 29.61 2.46 -0.49
C GLN A 112 28.71 1.45 0.22
N MET A 113 27.67 1.91 0.92
CA MET A 113 26.66 1.03 1.51
C MET A 113 25.88 0.25 0.45
N PHE A 114 25.50 0.91 -0.65
CA PHE A 114 24.80 0.26 -1.77
C PHE A 114 25.66 -0.82 -2.41
N ALA A 115 26.93 -0.54 -2.72
CA ALA A 115 27.87 -1.51 -3.30
C ALA A 115 28.12 -2.73 -2.38
N ASN A 116 28.03 -2.54 -1.06
CA ASN A 116 28.15 -3.65 -0.11
C ASN A 116 26.88 -4.51 -0.04
N MET A 117 25.71 -3.96 -0.39
CA MET A 117 24.44 -4.70 -0.44
C MET A 117 24.18 -5.34 -1.81
N ASP A 118 24.66 -4.73 -2.89
CA ASP A 118 24.58 -5.20 -4.27
C ASP A 118 25.63 -6.29 -4.55
N THR A 119 25.53 -7.40 -3.82
CA THR A 119 26.50 -8.52 -3.91
C THR A 119 26.54 -9.20 -5.29
N ASP A 120 25.55 -8.96 -6.15
CA ASP A 120 25.52 -9.46 -7.53
C ASP A 120 25.84 -8.39 -8.59
N ASN A 121 26.20 -7.16 -8.18
CA ASN A 121 26.51 -6.03 -9.06
C ASN A 121 25.42 -5.73 -10.10
N SER A 122 24.16 -6.00 -9.78
CA SER A 122 23.05 -5.75 -10.69
C SER A 122 22.74 -4.25 -10.83
N GLY A 123 23.22 -3.43 -9.90
CA GLY A 123 22.93 -2.00 -9.87
C GLY A 123 21.48 -1.69 -9.51
N THR A 124 20.75 -2.66 -8.94
CA THR A 124 19.33 -2.57 -8.56
C THR A 124 19.05 -3.17 -7.20
#